data_AF-A0A7J2NGT1-F1
#
_entry.id   AF-A0A7J2NGT1-F1
#
_cell.length_a   1.000
_cell.length_b   1.000
_cell.length_c   1.000
_cell.angle_alpha   90.00
_cell.angle_beta   90.00
_cell.angle_gamma   90.00
#
_symmetry.space_group_name_H-M   'P 1'
#
loop_
_entity.id
_entity.type
_entity.pdbx_description
1 polymer ?
#
loop_
_entity_poly.entity_id
_entity_poly.type
_entity_poly.pdbx_seq_one_letter_code
_entity_poly.pdbx_strand_id
1 'polypeptide(L)'
;MRFPFQGDYMSLKVEIIEKMAALLTVAFGLVAALAWNGAIRAVFAEVFGDPDELLPMIVYAVTVTIVAVIVIIWIAKVAEKGKETEEKTES
;
A
#
# COMPACT_ATOMS: atom_id res chain seq x y z
N MET A 1 -21.94 -30.95 30.66
CA MET A 1 -20.50 -30.65 30.83
C MET A 1 -19.93 -30.35 29.45
N ARG A 2 -19.65 -29.08 29.12
CA ARG A 2 -19.09 -28.66 27.82
C ARG A 2 -17.56 -28.72 27.94
N PHE A 3 -16.92 -29.62 27.21
CA PHE A 3 -15.46 -29.73 27.21
C PHE A 3 -14.84 -28.53 26.43
N PRO A 4 -13.88 -27.78 26.99
CA PRO A 4 -13.36 -26.53 26.39
C PRO A 4 -12.26 -26.69 25.32
N PHE A 5 -11.87 -27.88 24.90
CA PHE A 5 -10.64 -28.09 24.11
C PHE A 5 -10.68 -27.73 22.61
N GLN A 6 -11.83 -27.39 22.03
CA GLN A 6 -11.95 -27.14 20.58
C GLN A 6 -11.81 -25.65 20.18
N GLY A 7 -11.98 -24.71 21.13
CA GLY A 7 -11.91 -23.27 20.86
C GLY A 7 -10.49 -22.76 20.58
N ASP A 8 -9.50 -23.27 21.30
CA ASP A 8 -8.12 -22.75 21.29
C ASP A 8 -7.35 -23.09 19.99
N TYR A 9 -7.68 -24.19 19.35
CA TYR A 9 -7.04 -24.57 18.07
C TYR A 9 -7.51 -23.68 16.91
N MET A 10 -8.77 -23.24 16.95
CA MET A 10 -9.33 -22.36 15.93
C MET A 10 -8.81 -20.93 16.07
N SER A 11 -8.66 -20.42 17.30
CA SER A 11 -8.08 -19.09 17.53
C SER A 11 -6.61 -19.02 17.10
N LEU A 12 -5.80 -20.04 17.44
CA LEU A 12 -4.39 -20.09 17.02
C LEU A 12 -4.24 -20.15 15.49
N LYS A 13 -5.10 -20.90 14.79
CA LYS A 13 -5.11 -20.93 13.32
C LYS A 13 -5.42 -19.57 12.71
N VAL A 14 -6.41 -18.87 13.26
CA VAL A 14 -6.80 -17.53 12.80
C VAL A 14 -5.65 -16.57 13.01
N GLU A 15 -5.04 -16.57 14.19
CA GLU A 15 -3.89 -15.70 14.48
C GLU A 15 -2.71 -15.95 13.53
N ILE A 16 -2.38 -17.22 13.25
CA ILE A 16 -1.32 -17.57 12.28
C ILE A 16 -1.66 -17.02 10.89
N ILE A 17 -2.90 -17.20 10.42
CA ILE A 17 -3.33 -16.70 9.10
C ILE A 17 -3.24 -15.18 9.05
N GLU A 18 -3.67 -14.48 10.10
CA GLU A 18 -3.58 -13.01 10.19
C GLU A 18 -2.13 -12.52 10.13
N LYS A 19 -1.22 -13.14 10.90
CA LYS A 19 0.20 -12.76 10.86
C LYS A 19 0.82 -13.06 9.50
N MET A 20 0.48 -14.19 8.89
CA MET A 20 0.95 -14.53 7.54
C MET A 20 0.42 -13.55 6.50
N ALA A 21 -0.87 -13.17 6.57
CA ALA A 21 -1.46 -12.17 5.69
C ALA A 21 -0.78 -10.81 5.83
N ALA A 22 -0.47 -10.38 7.07
CA ALA A 22 0.27 -9.14 7.32
C ALA A 22 1.68 -9.18 6.71
N LEU A 23 2.43 -10.26 6.93
CA LEU A 23 3.77 -10.44 6.37
C LEU A 23 3.75 -10.44 4.83
N LEU A 24 2.80 -11.15 4.23
CA LEU A 24 2.61 -11.17 2.78
C LEU A 24 2.25 -9.78 2.24
N THR A 25 1.35 -9.06 2.91
CA THR A 25 0.95 -7.71 2.50
C THR A 25 2.15 -6.77 2.49
N VAL A 26 3.01 -6.83 3.52
CA VAL A 26 4.24 -6.03 3.57
C VAL A 26 5.23 -6.45 2.47
N ALA A 27 5.43 -7.76 2.28
CA ALA A 27 6.32 -8.28 1.25
C ALA A 27 5.88 -7.86 -0.17
N PHE A 28 4.59 -8.00 -0.48
CA PHE A 28 4.03 -7.53 -1.76
C PHE A 28 4.06 -6.02 -1.89
N GLY A 29 3.87 -5.26 -0.81
CA GLY A 29 4.04 -3.81 -0.80
C GLY A 29 5.45 -3.40 -1.20
N LEU A 30 6.47 -4.08 -0.68
CA LEU A 30 7.87 -3.85 -1.04
C LEU A 30 8.15 -4.20 -2.52
N VAL A 31 7.66 -5.35 -2.99
CA VAL A 31 7.81 -5.76 -4.39
C VAL A 31 7.12 -4.77 -5.32
N ALA A 32 5.92 -4.31 -4.99
CA ALA A 32 5.19 -3.32 -5.76
C ALA A 32 5.94 -1.99 -5.83
N ALA A 33 6.51 -1.52 -4.70
CA ALA A 33 7.31 -0.30 -4.67
C ALA A 33 8.54 -0.38 -5.59
N LEU A 34 9.26 -1.51 -5.56
CA LEU A 34 10.41 -1.76 -6.43
C LEU A 34 10.01 -1.84 -7.91
N ALA A 35 8.94 -2.56 -8.22
CA ALA A 35 8.45 -2.71 -9.59
C ALA A 35 7.98 -1.36 -10.18
N TRP A 36 7.28 -0.54 -9.40
CA TRP A 36 6.80 0.76 -9.84
C TRP A 36 7.95 1.74 -10.06
N ASN A 37 9.02 1.69 -9.24
CA ASN A 37 10.22 2.48 -9.48
C ASN A 37 10.82 2.17 -10.86
N GLY A 38 11.01 0.88 -11.16
CA GLY A 38 11.54 0.43 -12.45
C GLY A 38 10.63 0.77 -13.63
N ALA A 39 9.32 0.56 -13.49
CA ALA A 39 8.34 0.85 -14.53
C ALA A 39 8.31 2.33 -14.91
N ILE A 40 8.31 3.23 -13.91
CA ILE A 40 8.34 4.68 -14.18
C ILE A 40 9.66 5.04 -14.89
N ARG A 41 10.80 4.52 -14.43
CA ARG A 41 12.10 4.77 -15.09
C ARG A 41 12.12 4.31 -16.55
N ALA A 42 11.55 3.13 -16.84
CA ALA A 42 11.46 2.63 -18.22
C ALA A 42 10.59 3.52 -19.11
N VAL A 43 9.43 3.97 -18.61
CA VAL A 43 8.58 4.94 -19.33
C VAL A 43 9.34 6.24 -19.62
N PHE A 44 10.11 6.72 -18.64
CA PHE A 44 10.92 7.92 -18.81
C PHE A 44 12.04 7.72 -19.83
N ALA A 45 12.65 6.53 -19.88
CA ALA A 45 13.69 6.22 -20.84
C ALA A 45 13.16 6.30 -22.29
N GLU A 46 11.96 5.76 -22.53
CA GLU A 46 11.31 5.80 -23.84
C GLU A 46 10.95 7.23 -24.29
N VAL A 47 10.63 8.13 -23.35
CA VAL A 47 10.16 9.49 -23.67
C VAL A 47 11.31 10.52 -23.71
N PHE A 48 12.29 10.39 -22.82
CA PHE A 48 13.32 11.41 -22.60
C PHE A 48 14.75 10.95 -22.95
N GLY A 49 14.97 9.69 -23.32
CA GLY A 49 16.30 9.16 -23.64
C GLY A 49 16.97 8.52 -22.41
N ASP A 50 18.25 8.78 -22.18
CA ASP A 50 18.98 8.14 -21.08
C ASP A 50 18.40 8.57 -19.70
N PRO A 51 17.80 7.65 -18.92
CA PRO A 51 17.18 7.99 -17.64
C PRO A 51 18.20 8.44 -16.58
N ASP A 52 19.50 8.21 -16.81
CA ASP A 52 20.58 8.60 -15.90
C ASP A 52 21.15 10.00 -16.22
N GLU A 53 20.62 10.68 -17.23
CA GLU A 53 20.92 12.10 -17.48
C GLU A 53 20.21 13.03 -16.47
N LEU A 54 20.85 14.18 -16.18
CA LEU A 54 20.40 15.12 -15.16
C LEU A 54 18.95 15.61 -15.37
N LEU A 55 18.57 15.92 -16.61
CA LEU A 55 17.24 16.42 -16.93
C LEU A 55 16.15 15.34 -16.70
N PRO A 56 16.25 14.13 -17.28
CA PRO A 56 15.34 13.01 -16.97
C PRO A 56 15.21 12.71 -15.48
N MET A 57 16.31 12.73 -14.71
CA MET A 57 16.28 12.51 -13.25
C MET A 57 15.47 13.57 -12.51
N ILE A 58 15.61 14.85 -12.89
CA ILE A 58 14.85 15.95 -12.27
C ILE A 58 13.36 15.82 -12.61
N VAL A 59 13.02 15.55 -13.88
CA VAL A 59 11.61 15.38 -14.29
C VAL A 59 11.01 14.15 -13.60
N TYR A 60 11.76 13.05 -13.47
CA TYR A 60 11.36 11.87 -12.73
C TYR A 60 11.04 12.20 -11.27
N ALA A 61 11.94 12.88 -10.56
CA ALA A 61 11.77 13.23 -9.14
C ALA A 61 10.55 14.13 -8.90
N VAL A 62 10.35 15.15 -9.74
CA VAL A 62 9.18 16.04 -9.66
C VAL A 62 7.88 15.27 -9.91
N THR A 63 7.86 14.43 -10.96
CA THR A 63 6.67 13.65 -11.32
C THR A 63 6.27 12.69 -10.20
N VAL A 64 7.22 11.93 -9.66
CA VAL A 64 6.96 11.00 -8.55
C VAL A 64 6.47 11.74 -7.31
N THR A 65 7.01 12.91 -7.01
CA THR A 65 6.58 13.73 -5.85
C THR A 65 5.14 14.21 -6.02
N ILE A 66 4.77 14.71 -7.20
CA ILE A 66 3.40 15.17 -7.47
C ILE A 66 2.42 14.00 -7.31
N VAL A 67 2.73 12.84 -7.91
CA VAL A 67 1.90 11.64 -7.79
C VAL A 67 1.76 11.21 -6.34
N ALA A 68 2.86 11.17 -5.58
CA ALA A 68 2.84 10.80 -4.17
C ALA A 68 1.95 11.72 -3.33
N VAL A 69 2.06 13.04 -3.51
CA VAL A 69 1.24 14.02 -2.79
C VAL A 69 -0.25 13.84 -3.11
N ILE A 70 -0.61 13.65 -4.39
CA ILE A 70 -2.00 13.40 -4.80
C ILE A 70 -2.54 12.12 -4.12
N VAL A 71 -1.77 11.03 -4.14
CA VAL A 71 -2.17 9.76 -3.53
C VAL A 71 -2.33 9.90 -2.01
N ILE A 72 -1.40 10.58 -1.34
CA ILE A 72 -1.47 10.80 0.12
C ILE A 72 -2.73 11.60 0.49
N ILE A 73 -3.01 12.69 -0.23
CA ILE A 73 -4.22 13.50 -0.01
C ILE A 73 -5.48 12.66 -0.24
N TRP A 74 -5.50 11.84 -1.29
CA TRP A 74 -6.66 11.00 -1.60
C TRP A 74 -6.91 9.95 -0.52
N ILE A 75 -5.85 9.26 -0.05
CA ILE A 75 -5.94 8.29 1.04
C ILE A 75 -6.44 8.97 2.32
N ALA A 76 -5.92 10.16 2.66
CA ALA A 76 -6.37 10.91 3.83
C ALA A 76 -7.88 11.19 3.78
N LYS A 77 -8.38 11.67 2.63
CA LYS A 77 -9.82 11.96 2.44
C LYS A 77 -10.71 10.72 2.50
N VAL A 78 -10.25 9.58 1.96
CA VAL A 78 -10.99 8.32 2.03
C VAL A 78 -11.06 7.81 3.47
N ALA A 79 -9.97 7.94 4.22
CA ALA A 79 -9.91 7.56 5.63
C ALA A 79 -10.85 8.42 6.50
N GLU A 80 -10.97 9.72 6.22
CA GLU A 80 -11.93 10.60 6.91
C GLU A 80 -13.38 10.21 6.63
N LYS A 81 -13.73 9.95 5.36
CA LYS A 81 -15.10 9.55 4.98
C LYS A 81 -15.53 8.20 5.57
N GLY A 82 -14.59 7.28 5.78
CA GLY A 82 -14.84 6.01 6.48
C GLY A 82 -15.31 6.23 7.93
N LYS A 83 -14.72 7.21 8.63
CA LYS A 83 -15.04 7.53 10.02
C LYS A 83 -16.38 8.24 10.17
N GLU A 84 -16.72 9.15 9.25
CA GLU A 84 -18.00 9.87 9.26
C GLU A 84 -19.23 8.97 9.07
N THR A 85 -19.05 7.77 8.49
CA THR A 85 -20.13 6.81 8.25
C THR A 85 -20.47 6.01 9.52
N GLU A 86 -19.54 5.86 10.45
CA GLU A 86 -19.75 5.16 11.73
C GLU A 86 -20.51 6.06 12.74
N GLU A 87 -20.22 7.37 12.78
CA GLU A 87 -20.84 8.34 13.71
C GLU A 87 -22.34 8.61 13.42
N LYS A 88 -22.77 8.50 12.16
CA LYS A 88 -24.18 8.71 11.75
C LYS A 88 -25.11 7.51 11.96
N THR A 89 -24.59 6.36 12.38
CA THR A 89 -25.39 5.15 12.60
C THR A 89 -25.69 4.91 14.08
N GLU A 90 -25.03 5.65 14.98
CA GLU A 90 -25.27 5.63 16.44
C GLU A 90 -26.10 6.82 16.96
N SER A 91 -26.58 7.72 16.09
CA SER A 91 -27.41 8.88 16.45
C SER A 91 -28.85 8.82 15.94
#